data_AF-A0A929NN56-F1
#
_entry.id   AF-A0A929NN56-F1
#
_cell.length_a   1.000
_cell.length_b   1.000
_cell.length_c   1.000
_cell.angle_alpha   90.00
_cell.angle_beta   90.00
_cell.angle_gamma   90.00
#
_symmetry.space_group_name_H-M   'P 1'
#
loop_
_entity.id
_entity.type
_entity.pdbx_description
1 polymer ?
#
loop_
_entity_poly.entity_id
_entity_poly.type
_entity_poly.pdbx_seq_one_letter_code
_entity_poly.pdbx_strand_id
1 'polypeptide(L)'
;MAIVGAEKKQAAKPSLDVLHGLVKNDLAAVNRQIIEKMQSPVALIPQLAGHIIAAGGKRLRPMLTLAAARLCGYDEGERHCALAACVEFI
;
A
#
# COMPACT_ATOMS: atom_id res chain seq x y z
N MET A 1 37.98 -7.86 36.14
CA MET A 1 38.22 -7.45 34.73
C MET A 1 37.19 -8.16 33.87
N ALA A 2 36.00 -7.58 33.74
CA ALA A 2 34.87 -8.17 33.03
C ALA A 2 34.92 -7.72 31.56
N ILE A 3 35.01 -8.68 30.64
CA ILE A 3 34.91 -8.40 29.20
C ILE A 3 33.44 -8.63 28.82
N VAL A 4 32.82 -7.53 28.42
CA VAL A 4 31.42 -7.37 28.02
C VAL A 4 30.99 -8.44 27.03
N GLY A 5 29.90 -9.15 27.37
CA GLY A 5 29.22 -10.04 26.44
C GLY A 5 28.65 -9.25 25.27
N ALA A 6 29.07 -9.60 24.05
CA ALA A 6 28.49 -9.05 22.84
C ALA A 6 27.03 -9.52 22.72
N GLU A 7 26.08 -8.62 23.00
CA GLU A 7 24.67 -8.86 22.71
C GLU A 7 24.50 -9.02 21.20
N LYS A 8 24.15 -10.24 20.76
CA LYS A 8 23.67 -10.48 19.40
C LYS A 8 22.37 -9.72 19.23
N LYS A 9 22.42 -8.56 18.57
CA LYS A 9 21.23 -7.83 18.12
C LYS A 9 20.48 -8.74 17.15
N GLN A 10 19.44 -9.41 17.64
CA GLN A 10 18.58 -10.27 16.82
C GLN A 10 18.06 -9.41 15.66
N ALA A 11 18.51 -9.68 14.43
CA ALA A 11 18.06 -8.94 13.26
C ALA A 11 16.54 -9.10 13.15
N ALA A 12 15.80 -7.98 13.21
CA ALA A 12 14.35 -7.98 13.08
C ALA A 12 13.96 -8.68 11.78
N LYS A 13 12.96 -9.57 11.83
CA LYS A 13 12.43 -10.22 10.62
C LYS A 13 12.04 -9.15 9.60
N PRO A 14 12.37 -9.32 8.31
CA PRO A 14 11.92 -8.39 7.28
C PRO A 14 10.39 -8.27 7.31
N SER A 15 9.89 -7.06 7.51
CA SER A 15 8.45 -6.77 7.57
C SER A 15 8.09 -5.54 6.75
N LEU A 16 6.85 -5.52 6.23
CA LEU A 16 6.27 -4.37 5.56
C LEU A 16 5.46 -3.48 6.52
N ASP A 17 5.36 -3.82 7.81
CA ASP A 17 4.48 -3.13 8.75
C ASP A 17 4.79 -1.62 8.84
N VAL A 18 6.07 -1.26 8.79
CA VAL A 18 6.52 0.15 8.80
C VAL A 18 6.03 0.88 7.55
N LEU A 19 6.22 0.27 6.38
CA LEU A 19 5.76 0.85 5.10
C LEU A 19 4.24 0.96 5.08
N HIS A 20 3.53 -0.11 5.47
CA HIS A 20 2.08 -0.12 5.56
C HIS A 20 1.57 0.96 6.52
N GLY A 21 2.22 1.14 7.67
CA GLY A 21 1.92 2.22 8.61
C GLY A 21 2.07 3.61 7.98
N LEU A 22 3.16 3.83 7.24
CA LEU A 22 3.46 5.10 6.56
C LEU A 22 2.37 5.49 5.55
N VAL A 23 1.86 4.52 4.78
CA VAL A 23 0.91 4.77 3.69
C VAL A 23 -0.53 4.34 4.00
N LYS A 24 -0.86 4.04 5.27
CA LYS A 24 -2.16 3.49 5.66
C LYS A 24 -3.35 4.35 5.21
N ASN A 25 -3.26 5.65 5.40
CA ASN A 25 -4.33 6.59 5.04
C ASN A 25 -4.49 6.69 3.52
N ASP A 26 -3.38 6.73 2.80
CA ASP A 26 -3.37 6.74 1.34
C ASP A 26 -3.94 5.43 0.77
N LEU A 27 -3.62 4.27 1.36
CA LEU A 27 -4.19 2.99 0.97
C LEU A 27 -5.73 2.95 1.11
N ALA A 28 -6.27 3.62 2.12
CA ALA A 28 -7.72 3.77 2.26
C ALA A 28 -8.30 4.63 1.12
N ALA A 29 -7.60 5.69 0.71
CA ALA A 29 -8.00 6.50 -0.44
C ALA A 29 -7.91 5.71 -1.77
N VAL A 30 -6.85 4.92 -1.95
CA VAL A 30 -6.71 3.99 -3.10
C VAL A 30 -7.88 3.02 -3.17
N ASN A 31 -8.33 2.47 -2.03
CA ASN A 31 -9.49 1.58 -1.99
C ASN A 31 -10.77 2.27 -2.45
N ARG A 32 -11.00 3.50 -2.00
CA ARG A 32 -12.15 4.30 -2.45
C ARG A 32 -12.08 4.52 -3.96
N GLN A 33 -10.92 4.93 -4.48
CA GLN A 33 -10.70 5.12 -5.91
C GLN A 33 -10.97 3.84 -6.72
N ILE A 34 -10.53 2.67 -6.24
CA ILE A 34 -10.80 1.38 -6.90
C ILE A 34 -12.32 1.13 -7.02
N ILE A 35 -13.06 1.32 -5.92
CA ILE A 35 -14.51 1.11 -5.89
C ILE A 35 -15.23 2.11 -6.79
N GLU A 36 -14.86 3.39 -6.73
CA GLU A 36 -15.45 4.46 -7.53
C GLU A 36 -15.23 4.24 -9.03
N LYS A 37 -14.04 3.79 -9.43
CA LYS A 37 -13.70 3.56 -10.84
C LYS A 37 -14.29 2.28 -11.43
N MET A 38 -14.77 1.35 -10.60
CA MET A 38 -15.36 0.09 -11.03
C MET A 38 -16.90 0.08 -10.98
N GLN A 39 -17.54 1.22 -10.76
CA GLN A 39 -18.98 1.35 -10.94
C GLN A 39 -19.35 1.10 -12.41
N SER A 40 -20.20 0.10 -12.65
CA SER A 40 -20.58 -0.31 -14.00
C SER A 40 -21.96 -0.96 -14.02
N PRO A 41 -22.76 -0.76 -15.09
CA PRO A 41 -24.00 -1.51 -15.31
C PRO A 41 -23.74 -3.01 -15.54
N VAL A 42 -22.52 -3.40 -15.89
CA VAL A 42 -22.13 -4.80 -16.01
C VAL A 42 -21.77 -5.33 -14.62
N ALA A 43 -22.65 -6.16 -14.05
CA ALA A 43 -22.56 -6.64 -12.67
C ALA A 43 -21.24 -7.33 -12.28
N LEU A 44 -20.52 -7.91 -13.26
CA LEU A 44 -19.24 -8.57 -13.02
C LEU A 44 -18.12 -7.58 -12.64
N ILE A 45 -18.16 -6.35 -13.14
CA ILE A 45 -17.08 -5.37 -12.95
C ILE A 45 -16.98 -4.89 -11.49
N PRO A 46 -18.09 -4.51 -10.80
CA PRO A 46 -18.04 -4.22 -9.36
C PRO A 46 -17.61 -5.40 -8.49
N GLN A 47 -17.95 -6.64 -8.89
CA GLN A 47 -17.53 -7.85 -8.17
C GLN A 47 -16.01 -8.07 -8.24
N LEU A 48 -15.39 -7.73 -9.36
CA LEU A 48 -13.94 -7.77 -9.51
C LEU A 48 -13.25 -6.77 -8.57
N ALA A 49 -13.82 -5.57 -8.40
CA ALA A 49 -13.33 -4.57 -7.44
C ALA A 49 -13.25 -5.15 -6.02
N GLY A 50 -14.33 -5.81 -5.60
CA GLY A 50 -14.40 -6.49 -4.31
C GLY A 50 -13.31 -7.53 -4.16
N HIS A 51 -13.05 -8.34 -5.19
CA HIS A 51 -11.98 -9.33 -5.18
C HIS A 51 -10.59 -8.69 -5.09
N ILE A 52 -10.31 -7.61 -5.82
CA ILE A 52 -9.01 -6.92 -5.76
C ILE A 52 -8.71 -6.39 -4.36
N ILE A 53 -9.73 -5.85 -3.69
CA ILE A 53 -9.60 -5.32 -2.32
C ILE A 53 -9.49 -6.47 -1.30
N ALA A 54 -10.29 -7.53 -1.48
CA ALA A 54 -10.39 -8.65 -0.55
C ALA A 54 -9.30 -9.72 -0.73
N ALA A 55 -8.56 -9.72 -1.84
CA ALA A 55 -7.57 -10.75 -2.19
C ALA A 55 -6.42 -10.90 -1.18
N GLY A 56 -6.35 -10.09 -0.12
CA GLY A 56 -5.53 -10.36 1.07
C GLY A 56 -4.01 -10.36 0.82
N GLY A 57 -3.57 -10.02 -0.39
CA GLY A 57 -2.16 -9.82 -0.70
C GLY A 57 -1.58 -8.65 0.09
N LYS A 58 -0.24 -8.58 0.17
CA LYS A 58 0.45 -7.48 0.87
C LYS A 58 0.26 -6.10 0.20
N ARG A 59 -0.39 -6.03 -0.97
CA ARG A 59 -0.63 -4.79 -1.76
C ARG A 59 0.65 -3.97 -1.96
N LEU A 60 1.73 -4.68 -2.29
CA LEU A 60 3.05 -4.10 -2.40
C LEU A 60 3.10 -3.03 -3.50
N ARG A 61 2.41 -3.25 -4.62
CA ARG A 61 2.38 -2.33 -5.76
C ARG A 61 1.87 -0.93 -5.37
N PRO A 62 0.65 -0.75 -4.83
CA PRO A 62 0.18 0.57 -4.42
C PRO A 62 1.02 1.14 -3.26
N MET A 63 1.49 0.33 -2.32
CA MET A 63 2.35 0.84 -1.24
C MET A 63 3.65 1.46 -1.75
N LEU A 64 4.29 0.82 -2.74
CA LEU A 64 5.51 1.34 -3.35
C LEU A 64 5.23 2.62 -4.15
N THR A 65 4.13 2.69 -4.90
CA THR A 65 3.73 3.91 -5.62
C THR A 65 3.51 5.09 -4.68
N LEU A 66 2.80 4.86 -3.57
CA LEU A 66 2.51 5.89 -2.57
C LEU A 66 3.77 6.35 -1.83
N ALA A 67 4.63 5.41 -1.44
CA ALA A 67 5.89 5.74 -0.78
C ALA A 67 6.86 6.46 -1.72
N ALA A 68 6.90 6.09 -3.01
CA ALA A 68 7.70 6.80 -4.00
C ALA A 68 7.23 8.24 -4.19
N ALA A 69 5.92 8.49 -4.22
CA ALA A 69 5.38 9.86 -4.30
C ALA A 69 5.85 10.72 -3.11
N ARG A 70 5.72 10.19 -1.89
CA ARG A 70 6.20 10.86 -0.67
C ARG A 70 7.72 11.08 -0.69
N LEU A 71 8.49 10.07 -1.13
CA LEU A 71 9.95 10.16 -1.26
C LEU A 71 10.38 11.26 -2.24
N CYS A 72 9.59 11.49 -3.28
CA CYS A 72 9.81 12.56 -4.26
C CYS A 72 9.28 13.94 -3.83
N GLY A 73 8.82 14.10 -2.58
CA GLY A 73 8.31 15.37 -2.05
C GLY A 73 6.90 15.74 -2.54
N TYR A 74 6.10 14.75 -2.96
CA TYR A 74 4.70 14.97 -3.28
C TYR A 74 3.85 14.88 -2.01
N ASP A 75 3.64 16.04 -1.37
CA ASP A 75 2.98 16.12 -0.05
C ASP A 75 1.50 16.52 -0.13
N GLU A 76 1.04 17.09 -1.25
CA GLU A 76 -0.32 17.64 -1.39
C GLU A 76 -1.08 17.12 -2.61
N GLY A 77 -2.38 16.83 -2.41
CA GLY A 77 -3.31 16.36 -3.44
C GLY A 77 -3.55 14.85 -3.42
N GLU A 78 -4.25 14.34 -4.44
CA GLU A 78 -4.69 12.92 -4.49
C GLU A 78 -4.19 12.15 -5.72
N ARG A 79 -3.30 12.75 -6.52
CA ARG A 79 -2.83 12.14 -7.78
C ARG A 79 -2.07 10.83 -7.55
N HIS A 80 -1.30 10.74 -6.47
CA HIS A 80 -0.58 9.52 -6.10
C HIS A 80 -1.52 8.38 -5.74
N CYS A 81 -2.68 8.66 -5.14
CA CYS A 81 -3.72 7.67 -4.86
C CYS A 81 -4.37 7.17 -6.15
N ALA A 82 -4.70 8.06 -7.09
CA ALA A 82 -5.26 7.67 -8.38
C ALA A 82 -4.27 6.82 -9.19
N LEU A 83 -2.99 7.20 -9.21
CA LEU A 83 -1.94 6.43 -9.87
C LEU A 83 -1.75 5.05 -9.21
N ALA A 84 -1.71 4.99 -7.89
CA ALA A 84 -1.58 3.73 -7.16
C ALA A 84 -2.77 2.78 -7.42
N ALA A 85 -4.00 3.31 -7.57
CA ALA A 85 -5.15 2.53 -8.00
C ALA A 85 -4.99 1.98 -9.43
N CYS A 86 -4.52 2.81 -10.37
CA CYS A 86 -4.22 2.36 -11.73
C CYS A 86 -3.15 1.25 -11.76
N VAL A 87 -2.09 1.41 -10.97
CA VAL A 87 -1.01 0.40 -10.87
C VAL A 87 -1.51 -0.93 -10.30
N GLU A 88 -2.48 -0.90 -9.37
CA GLU A 88 -3.04 -2.13 -8.81
C GLU A 88 -4.03 -2.84 -9.76
N PHE A 89 -4.58 -2.13 -10.75
CA PHE A 89 -5.45 -2.70 -11.78
C PHE A 89 -4.70 -3.47 -12.88
N ILE A 90 -3.41 -3.19 -13.09
CA ILE A 90 -2.54 -3.86 -14.08
C ILE A 90 -1.92 -5.10 -13.44
#